data_AF-A0A962D3J9-F1
#
_entry.id   AF-A0A962D3J9-F1
#
_cell.length_a   1.000
_cell.length_b   1.000
_cell.length_c   1.000
_cell.angle_alpha   90.00
_cell.angle_beta   90.00
_cell.angle_gamma   90.00
#
_symmetry.space_group_name_H-M   'P 1'
#
loop_
_entity.id
_entity.type
_entity.pdbx_description
1 polymer ?
#
loop_
_entity_poly.entity_id
_entity_poly.type
_entity_poly.pdbx_seq_one_letter_code
_entity_poly.pdbx_strand_id
1 'polypeptide(L)'
;PEINISANTTLEFWHKYSFEGSSTFYDGAVLEITTNNGSNWQDLGSAMTEGGYNVTLASGNPLGSRSGWGGSNNNYSKVAVDLSAYAGSTAKIRWRFASDVSVGAGDWDIDDIQVLDSSACIPLPDLIFEHGFE
;
A
#
# COMPACT_ATOMS: atom_id res chain seq x y z
N PRO A 1 -5.59 7.58 -8.16
CA PRO A 1 -6.25 8.85 -7.77
C PRO A 1 -5.37 9.58 -6.74
N GLU A 2 -5.64 10.86 -6.51
CA GLU A 2 -5.03 11.59 -5.39
C GLU A 2 -5.85 11.36 -4.12
N ILE A 3 -5.17 11.16 -3.01
CA ILE A 3 -5.75 10.98 -1.68
C ILE A 3 -5.09 11.95 -0.71
N ASN A 4 -5.88 12.61 0.13
CA ASN A 4 -5.35 13.44 1.21
C ASN A 4 -5.06 12.54 2.40
N ILE A 5 -3.87 12.69 2.99
CA ILE A 5 -3.41 11.85 4.09
C ILE A 5 -3.52 12.64 5.41
N SER A 6 -4.11 12.02 6.42
CA SER A 6 -4.13 12.47 7.81
C SER A 6 -3.25 11.57 8.70
N ALA A 7 -3.06 11.96 9.95
CA ALA A 7 -2.30 11.17 10.92
C ALA A 7 -2.97 9.82 11.27
N ASN A 8 -4.24 9.62 10.89
CA ASN A 8 -5.03 8.43 11.18
C ASN A 8 -5.39 7.65 9.90
N THR A 9 -4.72 7.97 8.79
CA THR A 9 -5.01 7.33 7.49
C THR A 9 -4.33 5.98 7.40
N THR A 10 -5.12 4.96 7.09
CA THR A 10 -4.66 3.59 6.80
C THR A 10 -5.14 3.19 5.41
N LEU A 11 -4.26 2.56 4.62
CA LEU A 11 -4.67 1.83 3.43
C LEU A 11 -4.90 0.37 3.79
N GLU A 12 -6.02 -0.19 3.33
CA GLU A 12 -6.28 -1.62 3.35
C GLU A 12 -6.62 -2.12 1.95
N PHE A 13 -6.20 -3.34 1.64
CA PHE A 13 -6.64 -4.06 0.45
C PHE A 13 -6.45 -5.56 0.66
N TRP A 14 -7.07 -6.36 -0.20
CA TRP A 14 -6.88 -7.80 -0.25
C TRP A 14 -6.19 -8.17 -1.55
N HIS A 15 -5.27 -9.13 -1.50
CA HIS A 15 -4.66 -9.65 -2.73
C HIS A 15 -4.39 -11.15 -2.67
N LYS A 16 -4.31 -11.76 -3.85
CA LYS A 16 -3.73 -13.09 -4.07
C LYS A 16 -2.85 -13.00 -5.31
N TYR A 17 -1.81 -13.81 -5.38
CA TYR A 17 -0.82 -13.69 -6.46
C TYR A 17 -0.10 -15.00 -6.73
N SER A 18 0.45 -15.14 -7.94
CA SER A 18 1.37 -16.22 -8.27
C SER A 18 2.48 -15.73 -9.19
N PHE A 19 3.64 -15.43 -8.62
CA PHE A 19 4.83 -14.93 -9.31
C PHE A 19 5.88 -16.03 -9.52
N GLU A 20 6.78 -15.84 -10.50
CA GLU A 20 7.92 -16.74 -10.71
C GLU A 20 8.87 -16.73 -9.50
N GLY A 21 9.04 -17.90 -8.89
CA GLY A 21 10.08 -18.16 -7.90
C GLY A 21 9.66 -19.01 -6.72
N SER A 22 10.53 -19.92 -6.30
CA SER A 22 10.32 -20.79 -5.12
C SER A 22 11.49 -20.78 -4.15
N SER A 23 12.72 -20.64 -4.65
CA SER A 23 13.95 -20.44 -3.87
C SER A 23 14.68 -19.16 -4.25
N THR A 24 14.50 -18.69 -5.48
CA THR A 24 14.92 -17.40 -6.00
C THR A 24 13.67 -16.73 -6.60
N PHE A 25 13.40 -15.49 -6.23
CA PHE A 25 12.16 -14.78 -6.56
C PHE A 25 12.43 -13.78 -7.67
N TYR A 26 12.32 -14.25 -8.91
CA TYR A 26 12.64 -13.48 -10.12
C TYR A 26 11.57 -12.45 -10.43
N ASP A 27 10.31 -12.80 -10.13
CA ASP A 27 9.16 -11.94 -10.28
C ASP A 27 8.60 -11.55 -8.92
N GLY A 28 7.99 -10.38 -8.86
CA GLY A 28 7.34 -9.95 -7.64
C GLY A 28 6.73 -8.57 -7.74
N ALA A 29 6.20 -8.13 -6.61
CA ALA A 29 5.47 -6.89 -6.52
C ALA A 29 5.79 -6.11 -5.26
N VAL A 30 5.59 -4.80 -5.35
CA VAL A 30 5.71 -3.85 -4.25
C VAL A 30 4.51 -2.90 -4.24
N LEU A 31 4.34 -2.22 -3.11
CA LEU A 31 3.45 -1.08 -2.96
C LEU A 31 4.27 0.19 -2.76
N GLU A 32 3.93 1.25 -3.49
CA GLU A 32 4.68 2.49 -3.47
C GLU A 32 3.75 3.70 -3.33
N ILE A 33 4.27 4.78 -2.74
CA ILE A 33 3.58 6.06 -2.55
C ILE A 33 4.39 7.22 -3.13
N THR A 34 3.70 8.24 -3.62
CA THR A 34 4.29 9.50 -4.04
C THR A 34 3.52 10.67 -3.44
N THR A 35 4.21 11.70 -3.00
CA THR A 35 3.65 13.00 -2.56
C THR A 35 4.03 14.15 -3.51
N ASN A 36 4.67 13.84 -4.63
CA ASN A 36 5.16 14.82 -5.60
C ASN A 36 4.69 14.49 -7.03
N ASN A 37 3.43 14.09 -7.13
CA ASN A 37 2.75 13.80 -8.39
C ASN A 37 3.47 12.77 -9.27
N GLY A 38 4.12 11.77 -8.65
CA GLY A 38 4.77 10.66 -9.34
C GLY A 38 6.21 10.93 -9.79
N SER A 39 6.80 12.07 -9.43
CA SER A 39 8.20 12.39 -9.75
C SER A 39 9.17 11.48 -8.98
N ASN A 40 8.83 11.12 -7.74
CA ASN A 40 9.52 10.12 -6.95
C ASN A 40 8.52 9.22 -6.23
N TRP A 41 8.85 7.93 -6.12
CA TRP A 41 8.03 6.92 -5.47
C TRP A 41 8.82 6.26 -4.35
N GLN A 42 8.23 6.22 -3.16
CA GLN A 42 8.80 5.63 -1.96
C GLN A 42 8.15 4.28 -1.70
N ASP A 43 8.94 3.32 -1.24
CA ASP A 43 8.45 1.98 -0.90
C ASP A 43 7.67 2.00 0.42
N LEU A 44 6.49 1.37 0.45
CA LEU A 44 5.65 1.28 1.64
C LEU A 44 5.88 0.04 2.50
N GLY A 45 6.82 -0.85 2.14
CA GLY A 45 7.05 -2.12 2.83
C GLY A 45 7.27 -2.00 4.34
N SER A 46 8.01 -0.98 4.79
CA SER A 46 8.25 -0.75 6.22
C SER A 46 7.05 -0.15 6.97
N ALA A 47 6.05 0.33 6.25
CA ALA A 47 4.82 0.91 6.81
C ALA A 47 3.66 -0.11 6.87
N MET A 48 3.87 -1.33 6.37
CA MET A 48 2.88 -2.41 6.43
C MET A 48 2.75 -2.93 7.86
N THR A 49 1.54 -2.88 8.40
CA THR A 49 1.20 -3.39 9.74
C THR A 49 0.61 -4.80 9.67
N GLU A 50 0.14 -5.24 8.50
CA GLU A 50 -0.35 -6.58 8.21
C GLU A 50 -0.02 -6.96 6.75
N GLY A 51 0.23 -8.24 6.46
CA GLY A 51 0.43 -8.71 5.07
C GLY A 51 1.72 -8.22 4.41
N GLY A 52 2.76 -7.94 5.21
CA GLY A 52 4.04 -7.41 4.74
C GLY A 52 4.76 -8.28 3.70
N TYR A 53 5.79 -7.71 3.08
CA TYR A 53 6.67 -8.42 2.14
C TYR A 53 7.27 -9.69 2.75
N ASN A 54 7.36 -10.75 1.94
CA ASN A 54 7.76 -12.08 2.39
C ASN A 54 9.14 -12.52 1.86
N VAL A 55 9.71 -11.81 0.88
CA VAL A 55 10.96 -12.20 0.23
C VAL A 55 11.85 -11.01 -0.08
N THR A 56 13.11 -11.30 -0.43
CA THR A 56 13.97 -10.39 -1.19
C THR A 56 13.96 -10.82 -2.66
N LEU A 57 13.69 -9.87 -3.56
CA LEU A 57 13.64 -10.14 -5.00
C LEU A 57 15.04 -10.41 -5.57
N ALA A 58 15.10 -11.18 -6.64
CA ALA A 58 16.34 -11.49 -7.34
C ALA A 58 16.93 -10.24 -8.01
N SER A 59 18.24 -10.23 -8.22
CA SER A 59 18.92 -9.11 -8.90
C SER A 59 18.51 -8.89 -10.35
N GLY A 60 17.93 -9.91 -11.00
CA GLY A 60 17.36 -9.81 -12.34
C GLY A 60 16.00 -9.10 -12.40
N ASN A 61 15.34 -8.90 -11.25
CA ASN A 61 14.04 -8.22 -11.22
C ASN A 61 14.21 -6.70 -11.45
N PRO A 62 13.40 -6.05 -12.32
CA PRO A 62 13.46 -4.60 -12.55
C PRO A 62 13.14 -3.71 -11.34
N LEU A 63 12.57 -4.26 -10.26
CA LEU A 63 12.38 -3.60 -8.97
C LEU A 63 13.67 -3.59 -8.13
N GLY A 64 14.71 -4.30 -8.58
CA GLY A 64 15.98 -4.52 -7.88
C GLY A 64 15.87 -5.54 -6.76
N SER A 65 16.99 -5.87 -6.13
CA SER A 65 17.08 -6.81 -4.99
C SER A 65 16.56 -6.25 -3.67
N ARG A 66 15.39 -5.60 -3.70
CA ARG A 66 14.69 -5.11 -2.51
C ARG A 66 13.68 -6.14 -2.01
N SER A 67 13.15 -5.90 -0.81
CA SER A 67 12.03 -6.67 -0.29
C SER A 67 10.77 -6.46 -1.12
N GLY A 68 9.97 -7.51 -1.26
CA GLY A 68 8.70 -7.48 -1.99
C GLY A 68 7.83 -8.70 -1.69
N TRP A 69 6.68 -8.77 -2.35
CA TRP A 69 5.90 -10.00 -2.45
C TRP A 69 6.44 -10.87 -3.59
N GLY A 70 6.72 -12.14 -3.31
CA GLY A 70 7.22 -13.12 -4.28
C GLY A 70 6.69 -14.52 -4.01
N GLY A 71 6.81 -15.40 -5.02
CA GLY A 71 6.21 -16.72 -5.01
C GLY A 71 4.69 -16.67 -5.16
N SER A 72 3.96 -17.58 -4.52
CA SER A 72 2.50 -17.66 -4.67
C SER A 72 1.77 -17.59 -3.34
N ASN A 73 0.69 -16.81 -3.32
CA ASN A 73 -0.38 -16.87 -2.34
C ASN A 73 -1.72 -17.07 -3.06
N ASN A 74 -2.29 -18.26 -2.94
CA ASN A 74 -3.50 -18.66 -3.69
C ASN A 74 -4.81 -18.20 -3.04
N ASN A 75 -4.76 -17.68 -1.81
CA ASN A 75 -5.92 -17.17 -1.09
C ASN A 75 -5.81 -15.66 -0.95
N TYR A 76 -6.95 -14.96 -1.03
CA TYR A 76 -6.96 -13.54 -0.69
C TYR A 76 -6.51 -13.34 0.76
N SER A 77 -5.47 -12.55 0.94
CA SER A 77 -4.98 -12.11 2.25
C SER A 77 -5.01 -10.59 2.33
N LYS A 78 -5.32 -10.07 3.52
CA LYS A 78 -5.33 -8.64 3.80
C LYS A 78 -3.92 -8.08 3.88
N VAL A 79 -3.76 -6.85 3.40
CA VAL A 79 -2.62 -5.98 3.66
C VAL A 79 -3.16 -4.70 4.29
N ALA A 80 -2.54 -4.27 5.38
CA ALA A 80 -2.83 -2.99 6.04
C ALA A 80 -1.55 -2.15 6.13
N VAL A 81 -1.65 -0.86 5.83
CA VAL A 81 -0.51 0.06 5.74
C VAL A 81 -0.82 1.35 6.48
N ASP A 82 0.03 1.70 7.45
CA ASP A 82 -0.04 2.98 8.14
C ASP A 82 0.53 4.09 7.24
N LEU A 83 -0.28 5.09 6.92
CA LEU A 83 0.14 6.22 6.10
C LEU A 83 0.40 7.50 6.91
N SER A 84 0.37 7.44 8.24
CA SER A 84 0.54 8.58 9.15
C SER A 84 1.80 9.40 8.89
N ALA A 85 2.89 8.76 8.44
CA ALA A 85 4.14 9.42 8.07
C ALA A 85 4.01 10.44 6.92
N TYR A 86 2.92 10.38 6.13
CA TYR A 86 2.63 11.27 5.01
C TYR A 86 1.52 12.27 5.31
N ALA A 87 1.08 12.38 6.58
CA ALA A 87 0.02 13.29 7.01
C ALA A 87 0.26 14.74 6.53
N GLY A 88 -0.82 15.39 6.10
CA GLY A 88 -0.81 16.75 5.53
C GLY A 88 -0.41 16.82 4.06
N SER A 89 -0.07 15.68 3.43
CA SER A 89 0.24 15.61 2.00
C SER A 89 -0.95 15.10 1.19
N THR A 90 -0.97 15.47 -0.09
CA THR A 90 -1.76 14.77 -1.11
C THR A 90 -0.87 13.72 -1.77
N ALA A 91 -1.31 12.46 -1.76
CA ALA A 91 -0.52 11.32 -2.21
C ALA A 91 -1.19 10.55 -3.35
N LYS A 92 -0.39 9.78 -4.11
CA LYS A 92 -0.87 8.70 -4.99
C LYS A 92 -0.21 7.41 -4.55
N ILE A 93 -0.94 6.31 -4.67
CA ILE A 93 -0.45 4.95 -4.38
C ILE A 93 -0.44 4.16 -5.67
N ARG A 94 0.57 3.28 -5.84
CA ARG A 94 0.58 2.29 -6.92
C ARG A 94 1.00 0.92 -6.39
N TRP A 95 0.32 -0.08 -6.92
CA TRP A 95 0.74 -1.47 -6.92
C TRP A 95 1.64 -1.66 -8.14
N ARG A 96 2.87 -2.15 -7.93
CA ARG A 96 3.85 -2.28 -9.01
C ARG A 96 4.40 -3.70 -9.03
N PHE A 97 3.99 -4.44 -10.06
CA PHE A 97 4.59 -5.73 -10.43
C PHE A 97 5.79 -5.49 -11.34
N ALA A 98 6.80 -6.36 -11.25
CA ALA A 98 7.77 -6.52 -12.31
C ALA A 98 8.18 -7.99 -12.44
N SER A 99 8.36 -8.40 -13.70
CA SER A 99 8.93 -9.68 -14.06
C SER A 99 10.36 -9.53 -14.54
N ASP A 100 11.13 -10.62 -14.50
CA ASP A 100 12.36 -10.71 -15.26
C ASP A 100 12.08 -10.85 -16.78
N VAL A 101 13.10 -11.20 -17.56
CA VAL A 101 13.00 -11.35 -19.04
C VAL A 101 12.58 -12.75 -19.49
N SER A 102 12.30 -13.65 -18.55
CA SER A 102 12.06 -15.07 -18.74
C SER A 102 10.72 -15.49 -18.11
N VAL A 103 10.42 -16.79 -18.20
CA VAL A 103 9.31 -17.54 -17.56
C VAL A 103 8.22 -16.69 -16.89
N GLY A 104 7.05 -16.61 -17.53
CA GLY A 104 5.85 -16.08 -16.87
C GLY A 104 5.27 -17.05 -15.83
N ALA A 105 4.61 -16.49 -14.83
CA ALA A 105 3.83 -17.23 -13.83
C ALA A 105 2.32 -16.97 -13.97
N GLY A 106 1.59 -16.95 -12.86
CA GLY A 106 0.15 -16.66 -12.83
C GLY A 106 -0.13 -15.17 -12.68
N ASP A 107 -1.33 -14.86 -12.20
CA ASP A 107 -1.84 -13.49 -12.10
C ASP A 107 -1.60 -12.86 -10.73
N TRP A 108 -1.83 -11.55 -10.66
CA TRP A 108 -1.95 -10.79 -9.41
C TRP A 108 -3.29 -10.08 -9.37
N ASP A 109 -4.14 -10.54 -8.44
CA ASP A 109 -5.45 -9.96 -8.21
C ASP A 109 -5.43 -9.11 -6.94
N ILE A 110 -5.99 -7.90 -7.02
CA ILE A 110 -6.11 -6.95 -5.92
C ILE A 110 -7.59 -6.54 -5.84
N ASP A 111 -8.17 -6.60 -4.65
CA ASP A 111 -9.58 -6.30 -4.41
C ASP A 111 -9.77 -5.57 -3.07
N ASP A 112 -11.00 -5.08 -2.84
CA ASP A 112 -11.42 -4.45 -1.58
C ASP A 112 -10.48 -3.32 -1.10
N ILE A 113 -10.03 -2.48 -2.03
CA ILE A 113 -9.15 -1.34 -1.73
C ILE A 113 -9.92 -0.28 -0.94
N GLN A 114 -9.46 0.01 0.27
CA GLN A 114 -10.05 1.00 1.17
C GLN A 114 -8.98 1.96 1.69
N VAL A 115 -9.30 3.26 1.70
CA VAL A 115 -8.54 4.27 2.44
C VAL A 115 -9.42 4.69 3.60
N LEU A 116 -8.99 4.32 4.80
CA LEU A 116 -9.71 4.56 6.04
C LEU A 116 -9.07 5.75 6.74
N ASP A 117 -9.90 6.66 7.25
CA ASP A 117 -9.47 7.71 8.17
C ASP A 117 -10.20 7.50 9.48
N SER A 118 -9.47 7.12 10.53
CA SER A 118 -10.02 6.91 11.87
C SER A 118 -9.98 8.18 12.73
N SER A 119 -10.06 9.35 12.09
CA SER A 119 -10.29 10.61 12.80
C SER A 119 -11.48 10.46 13.74
N ALA A 120 -11.23 10.58 15.04
CA ALA A 120 -12.27 10.62 16.03
C ALA A 120 -13.31 11.65 15.57
N CYS A 121 -14.58 11.27 15.53
CA CYS A 121 -15.67 12.22 15.40
C CYS A 121 -15.62 13.05 16.68
N ILE A 122 -14.81 14.11 16.70
CA ILE A 122 -14.86 15.11 17.76
C ILE A 122 -16.16 15.83 17.48
N PRO A 123 -17.20 15.69 18.32
CA PRO A 123 -18.35 16.58 18.19
C PRO A 123 -17.77 17.99 18.26
N LEU A 124 -17.98 18.78 17.20
CA LEU A 124 -17.67 20.20 17.26
C LEU A 124 -18.33 20.70 18.56
N PRO A 125 -17.63 21.48 19.42
CA PRO A 125 -18.34 22.16 20.50
C PRO A 125 -19.50 22.88 19.82
N ASP A 126 -20.70 22.66 20.33
CA ASP A 126 -21.93 23.13 19.72
C ASP A 126 -21.97 24.66 19.84
N LEU A 127 -21.26 25.35 18.95
CA LEU A 127 -21.11 26.81 18.93
C LEU A 127 -22.47 27.50 18.71
N ILE A 128 -23.50 26.74 18.33
CA ILE A 128 -24.87 27.25 18.19
C ILE A 128 -25.54 27.55 19.54
N PHE A 129 -24.95 27.10 20.66
CA PHE A 129 -25.43 27.42 22.01
C PHE A 129 -24.51 28.38 22.80
N GLU A 130 -23.41 28.87 22.23
CA GLU A 130 -22.47 29.76 22.97
C GLU A 130 -23.09 31.14 23.31
N HIS A 131 -24.14 31.56 22.60
CA HIS A 131 -24.75 32.88 22.82
C HIS A 131 -26.21 32.87 23.28
N GLY A 132 -26.80 31.70 23.54
CA GLY A 132 -28.19 31.60 24.01
C GLY A 132 -29.21 32.09 22.97
N PHE A 133 -30.41 31.51 22.99
CA PHE A 133 -31.56 32.10 22.29
C PHE A 133 -32.26 33.03 23.29
N GLU A 134 -31.80 34.28 23.37
CA GLU A 134 -32.62 35.41 23.85
C GLU A 134 -33.30 36.07 22.64
#